data_AF-A0A916JRK9-F1
#
_entry.id   AF-A0A916JRK9-F1
#
_cell.length_a   1.000
_cell.length_b   1.000
_cell.length_c   1.000
_cell.angle_alpha   90.00
_cell.angle_beta   90.00
_cell.angle_gamma   90.00
#
_symmetry.space_group_name_H-M   'P 1'
#
loop_
_entity.id
_entity.type
_entity.pdbx_description
1 polymer ?
#
loop_
_entity_poly.entity_id
_entity_poly.type
_entity_poly.pdbx_seq_one_letter_code
_entity_poly.pdbx_strand_id
1 'polypeptide(L)'
;MTANPATAVAHRGRAARIAAWAWGIVLILCYVLVTVNAVGNLTGMHGIGEALGGGLSRAGWFWLILGIVLPVAALAIALLLGRGRRAGVRLLLLLAGIAVISAFQFEILLLVPQYTYFAA
;
A
#
# COMPACT_ATOMS: atom_id res chain seq x y z
N MET A 1 16.65 -38.87 -28.18
CA MET A 1 15.75 -37.71 -28.22
C MET A 1 16.19 -36.73 -27.14
N THR A 2 17.22 -35.94 -27.41
CA THR A 2 17.82 -35.02 -26.43
C THR A 2 17.05 -33.70 -26.45
N ALA A 3 16.60 -33.22 -25.29
CA ALA A 3 15.89 -31.95 -25.20
C ALA A 3 16.79 -30.80 -25.68
N ASN A 4 16.29 -29.99 -26.63
CA ASN A 4 17.02 -28.86 -27.19
C ASN A 4 17.26 -27.81 -26.07
N PRO A 5 18.50 -27.44 -25.75
CA PRO A 5 18.79 -26.45 -24.71
C PRO A 5 18.10 -25.09 -24.96
N ALA A 6 17.82 -24.75 -26.22
CA ALA A 6 17.10 -23.53 -26.58
C ALA A 6 15.66 -23.49 -26.06
N THR A 7 14.97 -24.64 -25.99
CA THR A 7 13.59 -24.68 -25.49
C THR A 7 13.55 -24.49 -23.97
N ALA A 8 14.50 -25.08 -23.24
CA ALA A 8 14.62 -24.94 -21.79
C ALA A 8 14.83 -23.48 -21.33
N VAL A 9 15.67 -22.72 -22.05
CA VAL A 9 15.91 -21.29 -21.76
C VAL A 9 14.64 -20.45 -22.03
N ALA A 10 13.93 -20.73 -23.13
CA ALA A 10 12.69 -20.03 -23.47
C ALA A 10 11.56 -20.27 -22.44
N HIS A 11 11.47 -21.48 -21.86
CA HIS A 11 10.52 -21.78 -20.78
C HIS A 11 10.85 -21.03 -19.48
N ARG A 12 12.13 -20.94 -19.10
CA ARG A 12 12.58 -20.16 -17.93
C ARG A 12 12.26 -18.67 -18.07
N GLY A 13 12.47 -18.10 -19.27
CA GLY A 13 12.15 -16.70 -19.55
C GLY A 13 10.65 -16.38 -19.47
N ARG A 14 9.79 -17.29 -19.94
CA ARG A 14 8.32 -17.16 -19.82
C ARG A 14 7.85 -17.27 -18.37
N ALA A 15 8.35 -18.25 -17.62
CA ALA A 15 8.02 -18.43 -16.20
C ALA A 15 8.39 -17.21 -15.37
N ALA A 16 9.59 -16.65 -15.56
CA ALA A 16 10.03 -15.44 -14.86
C ALA A 16 9.15 -14.21 -15.17
N ARG A 17 8.67 -14.08 -16.42
CA ARG A 17 7.77 -13.00 -16.81
C ARG A 17 6.39 -13.15 -16.16
N ILE A 18 5.83 -14.36 -16.13
CA ILE A 18 4.55 -14.65 -15.46
C ILE A 18 4.66 -14.36 -13.97
N ALA A 19 5.73 -14.83 -13.32
CA ALA A 19 5.98 -14.56 -11.90
C ALA A 19 6.07 -13.06 -11.60
N ALA A 20 6.75 -12.29 -12.46
CA ALA A 20 6.86 -10.84 -12.29
C ALA A 20 5.49 -10.13 -12.41
N TRP A 21 4.62 -10.58 -13.31
CA TRP A 21 3.26 -10.06 -13.42
C TRP A 21 2.40 -10.44 -12.22
N ALA A 22 2.46 -11.70 -11.78
CA ALA A 22 1.74 -12.17 -10.61
C ALA A 22 2.11 -11.34 -9.36
N TRP A 23 3.41 -11.15 -9.11
CA TRP A 23 3.87 -10.30 -8.02
C TRP A 23 3.47 -8.84 -8.18
N GLY A 24 3.50 -8.30 -9.39
CA GLY A 24 3.03 -6.94 -9.65
C GLY A 24 1.56 -6.75 -9.28
N ILE A 25 0.71 -7.72 -9.64
CA ILE A 25 -0.72 -7.71 -9.29
C ILE A 25 -0.90 -7.82 -7.78
N VAL A 26 -0.22 -8.75 -7.12
CA VAL A 26 -0.29 -8.93 -5.66
C VAL A 26 0.10 -7.64 -4.94
N LEU A 27 1.19 -7.00 -5.34
CA LEU A 27 1.64 -5.74 -4.72
C LEU A 27 0.61 -4.62 -4.93
N ILE A 28 0.08 -4.45 -6.14
CA ILE A 28 -0.97 -3.45 -6.41
C ILE A 28 -2.22 -3.74 -5.57
N LEU A 29 -2.61 -5.01 -5.44
CA LEU A 29 -3.73 -5.40 -4.59
C LEU A 29 -3.47 -5.06 -3.12
N CYS A 30 -2.25 -5.24 -2.62
CA CYS A 30 -1.89 -4.79 -1.27
C CYS A 30 -2.08 -3.28 -1.08
N TYR A 31 -1.72 -2.44 -2.05
CA TYR A 31 -2.00 -1.00 -1.98
C TYR A 31 -3.50 -0.70 -1.90
N VAL A 32 -4.31 -1.40 -2.69
CA VAL A 32 -5.77 -1.27 -2.65
C VAL A 32 -6.31 -1.66 -1.28
N LEU A 33 -5.88 -2.81 -0.74
CA LEU A 33 -6.31 -3.29 0.58
C LEU A 33 -5.93 -2.33 1.70
N VAL A 34 -4.71 -1.80 1.69
CA VAL A 34 -4.27 -0.81 2.69
C VAL A 34 -5.11 0.47 2.60
N THR A 35 -5.43 0.92 1.38
CA THR A 35 -6.30 2.10 1.18
C THR A 35 -7.71 1.86 1.69
N VAL A 36 -8.29 0.68 1.40
CA VAL A 36 -9.62 0.29 1.90
C VAL A 36 -9.64 0.24 3.43
N ASN A 37 -8.60 -0.33 4.05
CA ASN A 37 -8.47 -0.35 5.50
C ASN A 37 -8.36 1.06 6.10
N ALA A 38 -7.61 1.98 5.46
CA ALA A 38 -7.52 3.37 5.90
C ALA A 38 -8.88 4.09 5.83
N VAL A 39 -9.67 3.84 4.78
CA VAL A 39 -11.06 4.34 4.68
C VAL A 39 -11.92 3.74 5.78
N GLY A 40 -11.81 2.43 6.04
CA GLY A 40 -12.51 1.75 7.12
C GLY A 40 -12.16 2.32 8.50
N ASN A 41 -10.90 2.70 8.73
CA ASN A 41 -10.48 3.37 9.96
C ASN A 41 -11.14 4.73 10.11
N LEU A 42 -11.23 5.53 9.02
CA LEU A 42 -11.91 6.82 9.04
C LEU A 42 -13.40 6.67 9.38
N THR A 43 -14.11 5.80 8.67
CA THR A 43 -15.55 5.61 8.88
C THR A 43 -15.83 5.02 10.26
N GLY A 44 -15.01 4.09 10.74
CA GLY A 44 -15.11 3.51 12.08
C GLY A 44 -14.91 4.56 13.18
N MET A 45 -13.86 5.38 13.09
CA MET A 45 -13.59 6.43 14.07
C MET A 45 -14.64 7.53 14.05
N HIS A 46 -15.16 7.88 12.87
CA HIS A 46 -16.27 8.83 12.75
C HIS A 46 -17.53 8.34 13.46
N GLY A 47 -17.92 7.08 13.23
CA GLY A 47 -19.10 6.49 13.88
C GLY A 47 -18.96 6.39 15.40
N ILE A 48 -17.76 6.10 15.91
CA ILE A 48 -17.47 6.12 17.35
C ILE A 48 -17.59 7.54 17.91
N GLY A 49 -17.05 8.54 17.20
CA GLY A 49 -17.15 9.95 17.59
C GLY A 49 -18.60 10.40 17.75
N GLU A 50 -19.43 10.13 16.75
CA GLU A 50 -20.87 10.45 16.78
C GLU A 50 -21.59 9.74 17.95
N ALA A 51 -21.26 8.46 18.20
CA ALA A 51 -21.85 7.70 19.31
C ALA A 51 -21.48 8.25 20.70
N LEU A 52 -20.33 8.92 20.83
CA LEU A 52 -19.89 9.58 22.06
C LEU A 52 -20.52 10.98 22.25
N GLY A 53 -21.41 11.41 21.34
CA GLY A 53 -22.01 12.74 21.36
C GLY A 53 -21.05 13.86 20.95
N GLY A 54 -19.84 13.50 20.53
CA GLY A 54 -18.81 14.38 20.01
C GLY A 54 -18.53 14.13 18.54
N GLY A 55 -17.42 14.67 18.05
CA GLY A 55 -16.95 14.43 16.69
C GLY A 55 -15.46 14.13 16.65
N LEU A 56 -14.95 13.88 15.45
CA LEU A 56 -13.50 13.80 15.22
C LEU A 56 -12.86 15.17 15.42
N SER A 57 -11.74 15.19 16.15
CA SER A 57 -10.90 16.38 16.29
C SER A 57 -10.26 16.75 14.94
N ARG A 58 -9.78 17.99 14.79
CA ARG A 58 -9.03 18.40 13.58
C ARG A 58 -7.78 17.54 13.37
N ALA A 59 -7.11 17.12 14.45
CA ALA A 59 -5.96 16.25 14.39
C ALA A 59 -6.35 14.83 13.95
N GLY A 60 -7.47 14.31 14.45
CA GLY A 60 -8.00 13.00 14.03
C GLY A 60 -8.32 12.96 12.54
N TRP A 61 -9.02 13.99 12.03
CA TRP A 61 -9.27 14.14 10.60
C TRP A 61 -7.99 14.17 9.78
N PHE A 62 -6.99 14.94 10.22
CA PHE A 62 -5.71 15.04 9.54
C PHE A 62 -5.01 13.67 9.42
N TRP A 63 -4.88 12.93 10.53
CA TRP A 63 -4.20 11.63 10.54
C TRP A 63 -4.94 10.58 9.71
N LEU A 64 -6.28 10.56 9.77
CA LEU A 64 -7.09 9.60 9.01
C LEU A 64 -7.06 9.89 7.51
N ILE A 65 -7.16 11.16 7.10
CA ILE A 65 -7.03 11.55 5.68
C ILE A 65 -5.62 11.23 5.19
N LEU A 66 -4.59 11.54 5.99
CA LEU A 66 -3.21 11.25 5.64
C LEU A 66 -2.99 9.75 5.42
N GLY A 67 -3.56 8.90 6.28
CA GLY A 67 -3.53 7.44 6.13
C GLY A 67 -4.17 6.92 4.85
N ILE A 68 -5.16 7.64 4.29
CA ILE A 68 -5.80 7.31 2.99
C ILE A 68 -4.96 7.82 1.82
N VAL A 69 -4.45 9.04 1.89
CA VAL A 69 -3.71 9.68 0.80
C VAL A 69 -2.35 9.01 0.59
N LEU A 70 -1.67 8.63 1.67
CA LEU A 70 -0.33 8.06 1.62
C LEU A 70 -0.19 6.83 0.71
N PRO A 71 -1.02 5.76 0.84
CA PRO A 71 -0.91 4.60 -0.04
C PRO A 71 -1.16 4.94 -1.51
N VAL A 72 -2.12 5.83 -1.79
CA VAL A 72 -2.43 6.26 -3.16
C VAL A 72 -1.25 7.04 -3.77
N ALA A 73 -0.68 7.97 -3.01
CA ALA A 73 0.47 8.76 -3.43
C ALA A 73 1.71 7.87 -3.65
N ALA A 74 2.01 6.97 -2.73
CA ALA A 74 3.13 6.04 -2.83
C ALA A 74 3.00 5.11 -4.05
N LEU A 75 1.79 4.60 -4.32
CA LEU A 75 1.54 3.81 -5.53
C LEU A 75 1.78 4.62 -6.80
N ALA A 76 1.25 5.84 -6.86
CA ALA A 76 1.44 6.73 -8.00
C ALA A 76 2.92 7.03 -8.24
N ILE A 77 3.67 7.36 -7.18
CA ILE A 77 5.13 7.60 -7.24
C ILE A 77 5.86 6.34 -7.73
N ALA A 78 5.56 5.18 -7.17
CA ALA A 78 6.19 3.91 -7.57
C ALA A 78 5.93 3.58 -9.06
N LEU A 79 4.72 3.85 -9.54
CA LEU A 79 4.35 3.66 -10.95
C LEU A 79 5.04 4.67 -11.87
N LEU A 80 5.12 5.95 -11.48
CA LEU A 80 5.78 7.01 -12.23
C LEU A 80 7.29 6.75 -12.35
N LEU A 81 7.97 6.45 -11.24
CA LEU A 81 9.40 6.11 -11.21
C LEU A 81 9.70 4.79 -11.93
N GLY A 82 8.73 3.87 -11.96
CA GLY A 82 8.84 2.58 -12.64
C GLY A 82 8.67 2.65 -14.17
N ARG A 83 8.24 3.78 -14.75
CA ARG A 83 8.05 3.91 -16.21
C ARG A 83 9.38 3.70 -16.93
N GLY A 84 9.38 2.79 -17.91
CA GLY A 84 10.57 2.46 -18.72
C GLY A 84 11.63 1.61 -17.99
N ARG A 85 11.43 1.25 -16.72
CA ARG A 85 12.36 0.40 -15.96
C ARG A 85 12.06 -1.09 -16.19
N ARG A 86 13.06 -1.94 -15.94
CA ARG A 86 12.90 -3.41 -15.96
C ARG A 86 11.90 -3.87 -14.88
N ALA A 87 11.21 -4.99 -15.13
CA ALA A 87 10.18 -5.52 -14.24
C ALA A 87 10.63 -5.66 -12.78
N GLY A 88 11.85 -6.16 -12.53
CA GLY A 88 12.39 -6.31 -11.17
C GLY A 88 12.53 -4.98 -10.41
N VAL A 89 12.99 -3.92 -11.09
CA VAL A 89 13.10 -2.59 -10.47
C VAL A 89 11.71 -2.04 -10.12
N ARG A 90 10.72 -2.25 -10.99
CA ARG A 90 9.33 -1.85 -10.73
C ARG A 90 8.73 -2.56 -9.51
N LEU A 91 9.02 -3.86 -9.35
CA LEU A 91 8.60 -4.62 -8.17
C LEU A 91 9.27 -4.10 -6.89
N LEU A 92 10.57 -3.80 -6.93
CA LEU A 92 11.29 -3.22 -5.80
C LEU A 92 10.73 -1.84 -5.42
N LEU A 93 10.38 -0.99 -6.39
CA LEU A 93 9.75 0.31 -6.13
C LEU A 93 8.37 0.14 -5.47
N LEU A 94 7.55 -0.78 -5.97
CA LEU A 94 6.25 -1.08 -5.38
C LEU A 94 6.40 -1.59 -3.94
N LEU A 95 7.33 -2.53 -3.72
CA LEU A 95 7.60 -3.10 -2.39
C LEU A 95 8.14 -2.04 -1.42
N ALA A 96 9.05 -1.17 -1.89
CA ALA A 96 9.59 -0.08 -1.09
C ALA A 96 8.50 0.89 -0.65
N GLY A 97 7.57 1.26 -1.54
CA GLY A 97 6.45 2.12 -1.16
C GLY A 97 5.53 1.46 -0.11
N ILE A 98 5.27 0.15 -0.20
CA ILE A 98 4.53 -0.58 0.83
C ILE A 98 5.27 -0.53 2.17
N ALA A 99 6.58 -0.77 2.16
CA ALA A 99 7.39 -0.73 3.38
C ALA A 99 7.35 0.65 4.05
N VAL A 100 7.42 1.74 3.27
CA VAL A 100 7.30 3.10 3.78
C VAL A 100 5.92 3.34 4.41
N ILE A 101 4.84 2.93 3.74
CA ILE A 101 3.48 3.05 4.28
C ILE A 101 3.34 2.26 5.58
N SER A 102 3.87 1.03 5.63
CA SER A 102 3.83 0.20 6.85
C SER A 102 4.58 0.85 8.01
N ALA A 103 5.81 1.33 7.77
CA ALA A 103 6.59 2.02 8.80
C ALA A 103 5.85 3.25 9.33
N PHE A 104 5.26 4.05 8.42
CA PHE A 104 4.50 5.24 8.80
C PHE A 104 3.25 4.90 9.63
N GLN A 105 2.52 3.85 9.26
CA GLN A 105 1.34 3.41 10.01
C GLN A 105 1.71 2.87 11.40
N PHE A 106 2.84 2.17 11.54
CA PHE A 106 3.36 1.77 12.85
C PHE A 106 3.75 2.97 13.70
N GLU A 107 4.39 3.98 13.11
CA GLU A 107 4.76 5.21 13.81
C GLU A 107 3.53 5.96 14.32
N ILE A 108 2.47 6.11 13.50
CA ILE A 108 1.20 6.72 13.92
C ILE A 108 0.60 5.95 15.09
N LEU A 109 0.57 4.61 15.00
CA LEU A 109 0.01 3.77 16.05
C LEU A 109 0.76 3.94 17.39
N LEU A 110 2.06 4.16 17.34
CA LEU A 110 2.93 4.29 18.52
C LEU A 110 2.95 5.71 19.10
N LEU A 111 2.98 6.74 18.24
CA LEU A 111 3.17 8.13 18.68
C LEU A 111 1.88 8.90 18.88
N VAL A 112 0.79 8.56 18.18
CA VAL A 112 -0.46 9.34 18.25
C VAL A 112 -1.36 8.76 19.33
N PRO A 113 -1.56 9.46 20.45
CA PRO A 113 -2.45 8.98 21.49
C PRO A 113 -3.90 8.91 20.98
N GLN A 114 -4.67 7.94 21.47
CA GLN A 114 -6.04 7.74 21.00
C GLN A 114 -6.97 8.91 21.35
N TYR A 115 -6.72 9.59 22.48
CA TYR A 115 -7.53 10.75 22.88
C TYR A 115 -7.41 11.93 21.91
N THR A 116 -6.32 12.02 21.13
CA THR A 116 -6.14 13.10 20.15
C THR A 116 -7.08 13.00 18.96
N TYR A 117 -7.74 11.86 18.73
CA TYR A 117 -8.68 11.66 17.62
C TYR A 117 -10.06 12.26 17.90
N PHE A 118 -10.46 12.36 19.16
CA PHE A 118 -11.80 12.82 19.54
C PHE A 118 -11.76 14.25 20.02
N ALA A 119 -12.74 15.06 19.60
CA ALA A 119 -12.96 16.37 20.22
C ALA A 119 -13.56 16.14 21.61
N ALA A 120 -12.95 16.73 22.64
CA ALA A 120 -13.49 16.76 24.00
C ALA A 120 -14.76 17.61 24.09
#